data_AF-A0A058ZU47-F1
#
_entry.id   AF-A0A058ZU47-F1
#
_cell.length_a   1.000
_cell.length_b   1.000
_cell.length_c   1.000
_cell.angle_alpha   90.00
_cell.angle_beta   90.00
_cell.angle_gamma   90.00
#
_symmetry.space_group_name_H-M   'P 1'
#
loop_
_entity.id
_entity.type
_entity.pdbx_description
1 polymer ?
#
loop_
_entity_poly.entity_id
_entity_poly.type
_entity_poly.pdbx_seq_one_letter_code
_entity_poly.pdbx_strand_id
1 'polypeptide(L)'
;TEHDFTARESDWGFTSFIPLSELHDSRNGYLVNNTLTVVAEILGPQHPAENTQVAEPPANVPQATPIDTFNTYFTNLEEIINAAQSSPARGGSNANNQRGALLTSGAPTLDEVEKAKLSLKECLSDIFKLNVKDRLAEAMSTLSIAKSGLSLDQQKSVKVFWANFDEFTSDFLTFEQDNAEFELQKLLKDQMFATMKKNHETHILYKQLLGDLTKEEEELNKKLEEVKSRREKLISDWEILMVESEEAKSGHKGQEKKVAEAEEKKRIAEERMSRSTAAWSNLKMLFG
;
A
#
# COMPACT_ATOMS: atom_id res chain seq x y z
N THR A 1 24.34 20.23 0.68
CA THR A 1 23.64 21.30 -0.06
C THR A 1 22.18 21.11 0.25
N GLU A 2 21.60 22.05 0.99
CA GLU A 2 20.18 21.99 1.37
C GLU A 2 19.41 22.68 0.23
N HIS A 3 18.58 21.91 -0.46
CA HIS A 3 17.77 22.39 -1.58
C HIS A 3 16.34 21.97 -1.31
N ASP A 4 15.46 22.95 -1.14
CA ASP A 4 14.04 22.72 -0.94
C ASP A 4 13.37 22.54 -2.29
N PHE A 5 12.85 21.35 -2.58
CA PHE A 5 12.17 21.07 -3.84
C PHE A 5 10.70 21.48 -3.73
N THR A 6 10.28 22.46 -4.53
CA THR A 6 8.88 22.91 -4.57
C THR A 6 8.22 22.59 -5.91
N ALA A 7 6.88 22.48 -5.93
CA ALA A 7 6.10 22.24 -7.15
C ALA A 7 6.26 23.31 -8.25
N ARG A 8 6.95 24.41 -7.95
CA ARG A 8 7.24 25.53 -8.87
C ARG A 8 8.58 25.39 -9.59
N GLU A 9 9.46 24.54 -9.08
CA GLU A 9 10.80 24.31 -9.63
C GLU A 9 10.80 23.05 -10.51
N SER A 10 11.60 23.06 -11.58
CA SER A 10 11.65 22.01 -12.60
C SER A 10 12.91 21.13 -12.49
N ASP A 11 13.82 21.52 -11.61
CA ASP A 11 15.11 20.92 -11.29
C ASP A 11 14.97 20.03 -10.06
N TRP A 12 14.37 18.86 -10.27
CA TRP A 12 14.17 17.86 -9.22
C TRP A 12 15.39 16.95 -9.12
N GLY A 13 16.06 17.00 -7.97
CA GLY A 13 17.14 16.07 -7.62
C GLY A 13 18.54 16.50 -8.07
N PHE A 14 19.48 15.57 -7.95
CA PHE A 14 20.88 15.78 -8.31
C PHE A 14 21.10 15.59 -9.81
N THR A 15 21.92 16.44 -10.43
CA THR A 15 22.26 16.35 -11.86
C THR A 15 23.20 15.18 -12.20
N SER A 16 23.68 14.45 -11.19
CA SER A 16 24.56 13.30 -11.33
C SER A 16 24.15 12.17 -10.39
N PHE A 17 24.10 10.95 -10.90
CA PHE A 17 23.91 9.73 -10.11
C PHE A 17 25.23 9.26 -9.48
N ILE A 18 25.12 8.51 -8.39
CA ILE A 18 26.25 7.78 -7.80
C ILE A 18 26.81 6.81 -8.87
N PRO A 19 28.14 6.76 -9.10
CA PRO A 19 28.74 5.81 -10.03
C PRO A 19 28.39 4.36 -9.68
N LEU A 20 28.15 3.53 -10.70
CA LEU A 20 27.81 2.12 -10.50
C LEU A 20 28.87 1.35 -9.71
N SER A 21 30.15 1.70 -9.89
CA SER A 21 31.27 1.13 -9.13
C SER A 21 31.19 1.42 -7.64
N GLU A 22 30.64 2.58 -7.25
CA GLU A 22 30.50 3.01 -5.87
C GLU A 22 29.24 2.43 -5.23
N LEU A 23 28.16 2.30 -6.01
CA LEU A 23 26.93 1.62 -5.61
C LEU A 23 27.19 0.13 -5.31
N HIS A 24 28.07 -0.52 -6.07
CA HIS A 24 28.41 -1.93 -5.94
C HIS A 24 29.52 -2.22 -4.91
N ASP A 25 30.17 -1.21 -4.32
CA ASP A 25 31.17 -1.45 -3.26
C ASP A 25 30.44 -1.83 -1.97
N SER A 26 30.64 -3.08 -1.53
CA SER A 26 30.03 -3.62 -0.30
C SER A 26 30.43 -2.87 0.97
N ARG A 27 31.49 -2.05 0.92
CA ARG A 27 31.92 -1.22 2.05
C ARG A 27 31.08 0.04 2.26
N ASN A 28 30.36 0.48 1.23
CA ASN A 28 29.55 1.70 1.30
C ASN A 28 28.13 1.45 1.83
N GLY A 29 27.70 0.18 1.89
CA GLY A 29 26.42 -0.20 2.51
C GLY A 29 25.17 0.18 1.70
N TYR A 30 25.31 0.64 0.46
CA TYR A 30 24.16 1.01 -0.39
C TYR A 30 23.32 -0.19 -0.82
N LEU A 31 23.94 -1.36 -1.04
CA LEU A 31 23.26 -2.59 -1.43
C LEU A 31 23.31 -3.60 -0.28
N VAL A 32 22.14 -4.05 0.15
CA VAL A 32 21.98 -5.19 1.07
C VAL A 32 21.21 -6.26 0.32
N ASN A 33 21.80 -7.45 0.14
CA ASN A 33 21.20 -8.56 -0.61
C ASN A 33 20.70 -8.15 -2.02
N ASN A 34 21.53 -7.44 -2.78
CA ASN A 34 21.20 -6.90 -4.11
C ASN A 34 19.96 -5.97 -4.14
N THR A 35 19.55 -5.44 -2.99
CA THR A 35 18.41 -4.53 -2.86
C THR A 35 18.90 -3.16 -2.42
N LEU A 36 18.47 -2.11 -3.14
CA LEU A 36 18.73 -0.71 -2.82
C LEU A 36 17.44 -0.08 -2.29
N THR A 37 17.47 0.45 -1.07
CA THR A 37 16.32 1.14 -0.46
C THR A 37 16.56 2.64 -0.47
N VAL A 38 15.65 3.41 -1.07
CA VAL A 38 15.68 4.88 -1.07
C VAL A 38 14.61 5.40 -0.12
N VAL A 39 15.00 6.19 0.87
CA VAL A 39 14.09 6.80 1.85
C VAL A 39 13.90 8.28 1.49
N ALA A 40 12.64 8.72 1.43
CA ALA A 40 12.30 10.13 1.28
C ALA A 40 11.47 10.57 2.49
N GLU A 41 11.89 11.65 3.13
CA GLU A 41 11.13 12.30 4.20
C GLU A 41 10.31 13.45 3.59
N ILE A 42 8.99 13.47 3.84
CA ILE A 42 8.08 14.49 3.33
C ILE A 42 7.62 15.34 4.51
N LEU A 43 8.12 16.57 4.60
CA LEU A 43 7.70 17.54 5.61
C LEU A 43 6.42 18.24 5.15
N GLY A 44 5.28 17.87 5.73
CA GLY A 44 4.00 18.57 5.55
C GLY A 44 3.77 19.64 6.63
N PRO A 45 2.88 20.63 6.41
CA PRO A 45 2.57 21.64 7.42
C PRO A 45 1.96 20.98 8.67
N GLN A 46 2.65 21.06 9.81
CA GLN A 46 2.09 20.67 11.10
C GLN A 46 0.99 21.67 11.49
N HIS A 47 -0.20 21.15 11.76
CA HIS A 47 -1.24 21.91 12.48
C HIS A 47 -0.74 22.21 13.90
N PRO A 48 -0.99 23.41 14.47
CA PRO A 48 -0.51 23.73 15.82
C PRO A 48 -1.11 22.78 16.84
N ALA A 49 -0.23 22.11 17.59
CA ALA A 49 -0.55 21.17 18.64
C ALA A 49 -1.33 21.85 19.79
N GLU A 50 -2.50 21.32 20.13
CA GLU A 50 -3.06 21.52 21.47
C GLU A 50 -2.22 20.76 22.48
N ASN A 51 -1.71 21.50 23.46
CA ASN A 51 -0.87 21.02 24.55
C ASN A 51 -1.56 19.90 25.36
N THR A 52 -1.09 18.66 25.22
CA THR A 52 -1.24 17.63 26.27
C THR A 52 0.15 17.23 26.75
N GLN A 53 0.41 17.46 28.03
CA GLN A 53 1.69 17.29 28.69
C GLN A 53 2.20 15.84 28.58
N VAL A 54 3.44 15.71 28.11
CA VAL A 54 4.21 14.47 28.13
C VAL A 54 4.67 14.22 29.57
N ALA A 55 4.00 13.31 30.26
CA ALA A 55 4.62 12.55 31.33
C ALA A 55 5.37 11.36 30.70
N GLU A 56 6.60 11.14 31.15
CA GLU A 56 7.46 10.02 30.78
C GLU A 56 6.68 8.68 30.85
N PRO A 57 6.65 7.85 29.79
CA PRO A 57 6.01 6.55 29.87
C PRO A 57 6.92 5.59 30.64
N PRO A 58 6.41 4.81 31.61
CA PRO A 58 7.18 3.79 32.28
C PRO A 58 7.64 2.73 31.28
N ALA A 59 8.88 2.28 31.44
CA ALA A 59 9.52 1.21 30.69
C ALA A 59 8.77 -0.12 30.86
N ASN A 60 7.70 -0.33 30.09
CA ASN A 60 7.15 -1.62 29.65
C ASN A 60 5.83 -1.35 28.93
N VAL A 61 5.88 -1.01 27.65
CA VAL A 61 4.74 -1.17 26.75
C VAL A 61 5.21 -2.18 25.70
N PRO A 62 4.49 -3.30 25.48
CA PRO A 62 4.77 -4.17 24.35
C PRO A 62 4.74 -3.31 23.09
N GLN A 63 5.88 -3.20 22.41
CA GLN A 63 5.94 -2.57 21.09
C GLN A 63 4.99 -3.37 20.21
N ALA A 64 3.80 -2.82 19.95
CA ALA A 64 2.86 -3.39 19.01
C ALA A 64 3.62 -3.60 17.71
N THR A 65 3.65 -4.83 17.23
CA THR A 65 4.34 -5.12 15.98
C THR A 65 3.64 -4.34 14.86
N PRO A 66 4.31 -3.97 13.76
CA PRO A 66 3.65 -3.27 12.65
C PRO A 66 2.36 -3.97 12.19
N ILE A 67 2.33 -5.30 12.30
CA ILE A 67 1.19 -6.17 12.00
C ILE A 67 -0.01 -5.88 12.93
N ASP A 68 0.22 -5.63 14.22
CA ASP A 68 -0.83 -5.31 15.19
C ASP A 68 -1.46 -3.94 14.90
N THR A 69 -0.65 -2.97 14.46
CA THR A 69 -1.12 -1.64 14.03
C THR A 69 -1.98 -1.74 12.77
N PHE A 70 -1.56 -2.54 11.78
CA PHE A 70 -2.34 -2.77 10.56
C PHE A 70 -3.67 -3.48 10.87
N ASN A 71 -3.66 -4.55 11.67
CA ASN A 71 -4.88 -5.25 12.03
C ASN A 71 -5.87 -4.32 12.75
N THR A 72 -5.40 -3.46 13.65
CA THR A 72 -6.25 -2.49 14.36
C THR A 72 -6.93 -1.52 13.39
N TYR A 73 -6.18 -1.00 12.42
CA TYR A 73 -6.73 -0.11 11.39
C TYR A 73 -7.86 -0.79 10.59
N PHE A 74 -7.65 -2.03 10.14
CA PHE A 74 -8.64 -2.74 9.32
C PHE A 74 -9.86 -3.22 10.12
N THR A 75 -9.71 -3.50 11.42
CA THR A 75 -10.86 -3.76 12.32
C THR A 75 -11.74 -2.53 12.46
N ASN A 76 -11.16 -1.36 12.70
CA ASN A 76 -11.91 -0.10 12.77
C ASN A 76 -12.60 0.23 11.43
N LEU A 77 -11.92 -0.07 10.32
CA LEU A 77 -12.46 0.11 8.98
C LEU A 77 -13.68 -0.80 8.73
N GLU A 78 -13.68 -2.02 9.26
CA GLU A 78 -14.82 -2.94 9.18
C GLU A 78 -16.02 -2.45 9.99
N GLU A 79 -15.81 -1.88 11.18
CA GLU A 79 -16.88 -1.22 11.94
C GLU A 79 -17.51 -0.05 11.15
N ILE A 80 -16.69 0.76 10.47
CA ILE A 80 -17.16 1.87 9.63
C ILE A 80 -17.96 1.35 8.43
N ILE A 81 -17.48 0.30 7.76
CA ILE A 81 -18.21 -0.37 6.65
C ILE A 81 -19.60 -0.83 7.12
N ASN A 82 -19.68 -1.40 8.33
CA ASN A 82 -20.93 -1.90 8.89
C ASN A 82 -21.89 -0.77 9.29
N ALA A 83 -21.37 0.32 9.89
CA ALA A 83 -22.17 1.48 10.25
C ALA A 83 -22.74 2.21 9.02
N ALA A 84 -21.95 2.32 7.93
CA ALA A 84 -22.35 3.02 6.71
C ALA A 84 -23.54 2.38 5.97
N GLN A 85 -23.82 1.10 6.22
CA GLN A 85 -24.95 0.38 5.63
C GLN A 85 -26.30 0.71 6.30
N SER A 86 -26.32 1.53 7.36
CA SER A 86 -27.48 1.64 8.27
C SER A 86 -28.16 3.02 8.41
N SER A 87 -27.73 4.09 7.72
CA SER A 87 -28.17 5.47 8.05
C SER A 87 -29.02 6.19 6.99
N PRO A 88 -30.16 6.82 7.35
CA PRO A 88 -30.92 7.76 6.52
C PRO A 88 -30.60 9.24 6.81
N ALA A 89 -30.43 10.05 5.75
CA ALA A 89 -29.97 11.45 5.81
C ALA A 89 -31.10 12.47 6.07
N ARG A 90 -30.79 13.51 6.87
CA ARG A 90 -31.67 14.64 7.23
C ARG A 90 -31.00 15.96 6.81
N GLY A 91 -31.73 16.78 6.05
CA GLY A 91 -31.28 18.05 5.48
C GLY A 91 -31.46 19.28 6.37
N GLY A 92 -30.89 20.40 5.91
CA GLY A 92 -31.05 21.73 6.48
C GLY A 92 -30.38 22.83 5.63
N SER A 93 -31.23 23.58 4.93
CA SER A 93 -31.08 24.92 4.30
C SER A 93 -30.88 26.04 5.37
N ASN A 94 -30.56 27.34 5.16
CA ASN A 94 -30.32 28.26 4.03
C ASN A 94 -29.68 29.58 4.56
N ALA A 95 -29.22 30.45 3.64
CA ALA A 95 -29.61 31.88 3.47
C ALA A 95 -28.47 32.93 3.38
N ASN A 96 -28.43 33.71 2.28
CA ASN A 96 -28.55 35.19 2.34
C ASN A 96 -28.66 35.93 0.96
N ASN A 97 -29.69 36.80 0.88
CA ASN A 97 -29.86 38.14 0.28
C ASN A 97 -29.07 38.62 -0.97
N GLN A 98 -29.77 39.14 -1.99
CA GLN A 98 -30.08 40.59 -2.18
C GLN A 98 -30.78 40.89 -3.53
N ARG A 99 -31.55 41.98 -3.52
CA ARG A 99 -32.60 42.40 -4.47
C ARG A 99 -32.08 43.34 -5.56
N GLY A 100 -32.58 43.20 -6.79
CA GLY A 100 -32.41 44.16 -7.89
C GLY A 100 -33.71 44.39 -8.65
N ALA A 101 -34.22 45.62 -8.62
CA ALA A 101 -35.50 46.03 -9.20
C ALA A 101 -35.37 46.51 -10.65
N LEU A 102 -36.35 46.20 -11.51
CA LEU A 102 -36.64 46.99 -12.71
C LEU A 102 -38.13 46.90 -13.10
N LEU A 103 -38.88 47.98 -12.87
CA LEU A 103 -40.26 48.15 -13.34
C LEU A 103 -40.25 48.83 -14.71
N THR A 104 -41.05 48.36 -15.66
CA THR A 104 -41.50 49.16 -16.80
C THR A 104 -43.02 49.18 -16.87
N SER A 105 -43.54 50.35 -17.23
CA SER A 105 -44.89 50.83 -17.00
C SER A 105 -45.69 50.81 -18.31
N GLY A 106 -46.73 49.98 -18.36
CA GLY A 106 -47.80 50.00 -19.37
C GLY A 106 -48.84 48.94 -19.02
N ALA A 107 -50.13 49.26 -19.07
CA ALA A 107 -51.18 48.27 -18.75
C ALA A 107 -51.25 47.22 -19.87
N PRO A 108 -51.17 45.90 -19.55
CA PRO A 108 -51.14 44.85 -20.56
C PRO A 108 -52.50 44.68 -21.25
N THR A 109 -52.46 44.31 -22.54
CA THR A 109 -53.60 44.05 -23.41
C THR A 109 -54.26 42.70 -23.11
N LEU A 110 -55.51 42.50 -23.55
CA LEU A 110 -56.26 41.26 -23.26
C LEU A 110 -55.59 39.99 -23.82
N ASP A 111 -54.97 40.09 -25.00
CA ASP A 111 -54.24 39.00 -25.65
C ASP A 111 -52.96 38.63 -24.87
N GLU A 112 -52.24 39.63 -24.36
CA GLU A 112 -51.07 39.42 -23.48
C GLU A 112 -51.49 38.75 -22.15
N VAL A 113 -52.67 39.07 -21.63
CA VAL A 113 -53.22 38.42 -20.42
C VAL A 113 -53.58 36.95 -20.69
N GLU A 114 -54.20 36.62 -21.83
CA GLU A 114 -54.49 35.22 -22.18
C GLU A 114 -53.21 34.40 -22.40
N LYS A 115 -52.22 34.98 -23.09
CA LYS A 115 -50.91 34.36 -23.30
C LYS A 115 -50.16 34.13 -21.98
N ALA A 116 -50.20 35.10 -21.06
CA ALA A 116 -49.61 34.96 -19.73
C ALA A 116 -50.30 33.86 -18.90
N LYS A 117 -51.63 33.72 -18.99
CA LYS A 117 -52.36 32.61 -18.35
C LYS A 117 -51.96 31.24 -18.90
N LEU A 118 -51.81 31.13 -20.22
CA LEU A 118 -51.38 29.88 -20.85
C LEU A 118 -49.96 29.51 -20.39
N SER A 119 -49.04 30.49 -20.40
CA SER A 119 -47.66 30.30 -19.93
C SER A 119 -47.60 29.92 -18.45
N LEU A 120 -48.40 30.57 -17.59
CA LEU A 120 -48.52 30.21 -16.18
C LEU A 120 -49.04 28.77 -16.00
N LYS A 121 -50.06 28.36 -16.77
CA LYS A 121 -50.61 27.00 -16.72
C LYS A 121 -49.57 25.96 -17.10
N GLU A 122 -48.75 26.24 -18.11
CA GLU A 122 -47.63 25.37 -18.48
C GLU A 122 -46.57 25.30 -17.38
N CYS A 123 -46.18 26.43 -16.79
CA CYS A 123 -45.22 26.44 -15.67
C CYS A 123 -45.73 25.67 -14.46
N LEU A 124 -47.02 25.77 -14.13
CA LEU A 124 -47.64 25.05 -13.01
C LEU A 124 -47.76 23.54 -13.27
N SER A 125 -47.78 23.11 -14.53
CA SER A 125 -47.87 21.69 -14.88
C SER A 125 -46.55 20.95 -14.74
N ASP A 126 -45.43 21.66 -14.87
CA ASP A 126 -44.08 21.07 -14.82
C ASP A 126 -43.05 22.14 -14.44
N ILE A 127 -42.95 22.39 -13.14
CA ILE A 127 -42.12 23.47 -12.59
C ILE A 127 -40.62 23.22 -12.76
N PHE A 128 -40.23 21.99 -13.11
CA PHE A 128 -38.85 21.52 -13.25
C PHE A 128 -38.30 21.63 -14.68
N LYS A 129 -39.03 22.28 -15.59
CA LYS A 129 -38.55 22.56 -16.95
C LYS A 129 -37.57 23.76 -17.00
N LEU A 130 -36.66 23.74 -17.97
CA LEU A 130 -35.73 24.84 -18.20
C LEU A 130 -36.47 26.18 -18.43
N ASN A 131 -35.89 27.25 -17.88
CA ASN A 131 -36.41 28.63 -17.96
C ASN A 131 -37.80 28.86 -17.34
N VAL A 132 -38.32 27.92 -16.54
CA VAL A 132 -39.61 28.11 -15.84
C VAL A 132 -39.57 29.34 -14.93
N LYS A 133 -38.43 29.64 -14.29
CA LYS A 133 -38.25 30.84 -13.47
C LYS A 133 -38.56 32.12 -14.24
N ASP A 134 -37.92 32.30 -15.40
CA ASP A 134 -38.05 33.52 -16.20
C ASP A 134 -39.44 33.60 -16.84
N ARG A 135 -39.98 32.47 -17.31
CA ARG A 135 -41.34 32.39 -17.88
C ARG A 135 -42.43 32.63 -16.84
N LEU A 136 -42.23 32.13 -15.61
CA LEU A 136 -43.14 32.32 -14.49
C LEU A 136 -43.07 33.77 -14.00
N ALA A 137 -41.87 34.36 -13.94
CA ALA A 137 -41.68 35.77 -13.61
C ALA A 137 -42.37 36.68 -14.63
N GLU A 138 -42.18 36.44 -15.93
CA GLU A 138 -42.79 37.20 -17.01
C GLU A 138 -44.32 37.06 -17.02
N ALA A 139 -44.84 35.85 -16.86
CA ALA A 139 -46.27 35.59 -16.79
C ALA A 139 -46.91 36.25 -15.56
N MET A 140 -46.30 36.10 -14.38
CA MET A 140 -46.84 36.65 -13.14
C MET A 140 -46.71 38.18 -13.07
N SER A 141 -45.65 38.76 -13.63
CA SER A 141 -45.52 40.22 -13.80
C SER A 141 -46.67 40.77 -14.65
N THR A 142 -46.92 40.13 -15.80
CA THR A 142 -48.00 40.53 -16.73
C THR A 142 -49.37 40.41 -16.08
N LEU A 143 -49.65 39.31 -15.37
CA LEU A 143 -50.93 39.09 -14.69
C LEU A 143 -51.13 39.99 -13.46
N SER A 144 -50.06 40.42 -12.80
CA SER A 144 -50.10 41.31 -11.63
C SER A 144 -50.53 42.74 -11.99
N ILE A 145 -50.17 43.20 -13.20
CA ILE A 145 -50.49 44.54 -13.72
C ILE A 145 -51.86 44.55 -14.44
N ALA A 146 -52.36 43.39 -14.88
CA ALA A 146 -53.62 43.25 -15.61
C ALA A 146 -54.84 43.78 -14.82
N LYS A 147 -55.62 44.66 -15.47
CA LYS A 147 -56.85 45.28 -14.90
C LYS A 147 -58.15 44.63 -15.40
N SER A 148 -58.09 43.80 -16.43
CA SER A 148 -59.24 43.13 -17.03
C SER A 148 -58.86 41.70 -17.46
N GLY A 149 -59.85 40.83 -17.69
CA GLY A 149 -59.61 39.44 -18.10
C GLY A 149 -59.33 38.44 -16.97
N LEU A 150 -59.20 38.87 -15.72
CA LEU A 150 -59.08 38.01 -14.52
C LEU A 150 -60.30 38.21 -13.61
N SER A 151 -60.70 37.18 -12.85
CA SER A 151 -61.66 37.37 -11.77
C SER A 151 -61.04 38.18 -10.62
N LEU A 152 -61.87 38.82 -9.79
CA LEU A 152 -61.39 39.61 -8.65
C LEU A 152 -60.55 38.76 -7.67
N ASP A 153 -60.92 37.50 -7.48
CA ASP A 153 -60.19 36.56 -6.62
C ASP A 153 -58.86 36.15 -7.24
N GLN A 154 -58.82 35.88 -8.56
CA GLN A 154 -57.57 35.61 -9.28
C GLN A 154 -56.62 36.81 -9.20
N GLN A 155 -57.14 38.03 -9.35
CA GLN A 155 -56.32 39.24 -9.27
C GLN A 155 -55.74 39.46 -7.87
N LYS A 156 -56.50 39.15 -6.81
CA LYS A 156 -55.99 39.17 -5.42
C LYS A 156 -54.91 38.10 -5.22
N SER A 157 -55.16 36.87 -5.63
CA SER A 157 -54.19 35.76 -5.49
C SER A 157 -52.89 36.02 -6.24
N VAL A 158 -52.96 36.54 -7.47
CA VAL A 158 -51.78 36.88 -8.27
C VAL A 158 -50.94 37.97 -7.58
N LYS A 159 -51.58 39.00 -7.02
CA LYS A 159 -50.87 40.05 -6.28
C LYS A 159 -50.20 39.54 -5.01
N VAL A 160 -50.88 38.67 -4.27
CA VAL A 160 -50.32 38.06 -3.05
C VAL A 160 -49.11 37.18 -3.38
N PHE A 161 -49.22 36.33 -4.41
CA PHE A 161 -48.10 35.48 -4.83
C PHE A 161 -46.94 36.31 -5.39
N TRP A 162 -47.22 37.33 -6.21
CA TRP A 162 -46.18 38.20 -6.77
C TRP A 162 -45.39 38.95 -5.70
N ALA A 163 -46.03 39.33 -4.59
CA ALA A 163 -45.36 39.96 -3.46
C ALA A 163 -44.32 39.05 -2.77
N ASN A 164 -44.54 37.74 -2.81
CA ASN A 164 -43.67 36.71 -2.22
C ASN A 164 -42.82 35.96 -3.26
N PHE A 165 -42.84 36.41 -4.52
CA PHE A 165 -42.26 35.68 -5.64
C PHE A 165 -40.73 35.53 -5.54
N ASP A 166 -40.06 36.57 -5.05
CA ASP A 166 -38.61 36.57 -4.87
C ASP A 166 -38.19 35.54 -3.80
N GLU A 167 -38.96 35.43 -2.70
CA GLU A 167 -38.73 34.45 -1.64
C GLU A 167 -38.96 33.03 -2.15
N PHE A 168 -40.09 32.80 -2.82
CA PHE A 168 -40.38 31.53 -3.49
C PHE A 168 -39.25 31.11 -4.45
N THR A 169 -38.77 32.05 -5.27
CA THR A 169 -37.71 31.79 -6.24
C THR A 169 -36.37 31.49 -5.57
N SER A 170 -36.05 32.20 -4.50
CA SER A 170 -34.84 31.96 -3.70
C SER A 170 -34.86 30.58 -3.05
N ASP A 171 -35.98 30.20 -2.42
CA ASP A 171 -36.14 28.90 -1.79
C ASP A 171 -36.05 27.77 -2.81
N PHE A 172 -36.68 27.95 -3.97
CA PHE A 172 -36.61 26.98 -5.06
C PHE A 172 -35.18 26.79 -5.58
N LEU A 173 -34.45 27.87 -5.86
CA LEU A 173 -33.07 27.78 -6.35
C LEU A 173 -32.13 27.15 -5.31
N THR A 174 -32.33 27.48 -4.03
CA THR A 174 -31.49 26.90 -2.99
C THR A 174 -31.81 25.43 -2.78
N PHE A 175 -33.08 25.02 -2.90
CA PHE A 175 -33.45 23.61 -2.92
C PHE A 175 -32.79 22.85 -4.08
N GLU A 176 -32.79 23.39 -5.30
CA GLU A 176 -32.13 22.74 -6.44
C GLU A 176 -30.61 22.59 -6.20
N GLN A 177 -29.98 23.62 -5.64
CA GLN A 177 -28.57 23.61 -5.28
C GLN A 177 -28.27 22.58 -4.18
N ASP A 178 -29.01 22.59 -3.08
CA ASP A 178 -28.88 21.66 -1.96
C ASP A 178 -29.10 20.21 -2.42
N ASN A 179 -30.06 19.99 -3.33
CA ASN A 179 -30.33 18.68 -3.90
C ASN A 179 -29.19 18.19 -4.79
N ALA A 180 -28.59 19.07 -5.60
CA ALA A 180 -27.42 18.71 -6.41
C ALA A 180 -26.20 18.40 -5.53
N GLU A 181 -25.97 19.19 -4.47
CA GLU A 181 -24.92 18.94 -3.49
C GLU A 181 -25.14 17.60 -2.76
N PHE A 182 -26.38 17.31 -2.37
CA PHE A 182 -26.74 16.04 -1.73
C PHE A 182 -26.43 14.83 -2.63
N GLU A 183 -26.82 14.85 -3.90
CA GLU A 183 -26.53 13.74 -4.82
C GLU A 183 -25.02 13.62 -5.09
N LEU A 184 -24.28 14.73 -5.14
CA LEU A 184 -22.81 14.70 -5.23
C LEU A 184 -22.18 14.05 -3.99
N GLN A 185 -22.60 14.45 -2.79
CA GLN A 185 -22.09 13.88 -1.53
C GLN A 185 -22.40 12.38 -1.42
N LYS A 186 -23.59 11.96 -1.87
CA LYS A 186 -23.98 10.55 -1.93
C LYS A 186 -23.07 9.75 -2.89
N LEU A 187 -22.77 10.29 -4.07
CA LEU A 187 -21.86 9.66 -5.03
C LEU A 187 -20.43 9.53 -4.46
N LEU A 188 -19.92 10.60 -3.84
CA LEU A 188 -18.59 10.58 -3.20
C LEU A 188 -18.51 9.55 -2.06
N LYS A 189 -19.55 9.48 -1.22
CA LYS A 189 -19.68 8.46 -0.18
C LYS A 189 -19.61 7.05 -0.76
N ASP A 190 -20.33 6.79 -1.84
CA ASP A 190 -20.36 5.46 -2.48
C ASP A 190 -19.00 5.10 -3.10
N GLN A 191 -18.30 6.07 -3.70
CA GLN A 191 -16.94 5.90 -4.21
C GLN A 191 -15.93 5.59 -3.08
N MET A 192 -16.01 6.32 -1.96
CA MET A 192 -15.18 6.07 -0.78
C MET A 192 -15.44 4.67 -0.22
N PHE A 193 -16.71 4.26 -0.12
CA PHE A 193 -17.08 2.93 0.34
C PHE A 193 -16.54 1.82 -0.58
N ALA A 194 -16.64 1.98 -1.90
CA ALA A 194 -16.08 1.03 -2.85
C ALA A 194 -14.54 0.90 -2.69
N THR A 195 -13.85 2.02 -2.50
CA THR A 195 -12.40 2.05 -2.26
C THR A 195 -12.03 1.36 -0.94
N MET A 196 -12.78 1.66 0.12
CA MET A 196 -12.62 1.08 1.45
C MET A 196 -12.80 -0.44 1.43
N LYS A 197 -13.83 -0.93 0.73
CA LYS A 197 -14.08 -2.36 0.53
C LYS A 197 -12.93 -3.07 -0.20
N LYS A 198 -12.45 -2.49 -1.31
CA LYS A 198 -11.30 -3.02 -2.06
C LYS A 198 -10.05 -3.13 -1.18
N ASN A 199 -9.77 -2.11 -0.38
CA ASN A 199 -8.63 -2.11 0.53
C ASN A 199 -8.74 -3.22 1.58
N HIS A 200 -9.94 -3.41 2.15
CA HIS A 200 -10.21 -4.47 3.11
C HIS A 200 -10.02 -5.87 2.50
N GLU A 201 -10.57 -6.12 1.31
CA GLU A 201 -10.38 -7.39 0.58
C GLU A 201 -8.90 -7.65 0.29
N THR A 202 -8.15 -6.61 -0.10
CA THR A 202 -6.70 -6.70 -0.34
C THR A 202 -5.94 -7.04 0.94
N HIS A 203 -6.32 -6.46 2.08
CA HIS A 203 -5.71 -6.76 3.38
C HIS A 203 -5.92 -8.22 3.79
N ILE A 204 -7.12 -8.76 3.61
CA ILE A 204 -7.41 -10.17 3.88
C ILE A 204 -6.47 -11.08 3.07
N LEU A 205 -6.30 -10.78 1.77
CA LEU A 205 -5.39 -11.55 0.90
C LEU A 205 -3.94 -11.47 1.39
N TYR A 206 -3.45 -10.28 1.75
CA TYR A 206 -2.08 -10.12 2.26
C TYR A 206 -1.87 -10.80 3.60
N LYS A 207 -2.86 -10.77 4.48
CA LYS A 207 -2.80 -11.47 5.77
C LYS A 207 -2.69 -12.98 5.57
N GLN A 208 -3.44 -13.54 4.62
CA GLN A 208 -3.34 -14.96 4.28
C GLN A 208 -1.97 -15.31 3.71
N LEU A 209 -1.50 -14.54 2.72
CA LEU A 209 -0.19 -14.75 2.08
C LEU A 209 0.95 -14.65 3.10
N LEU A 210 0.89 -13.70 4.03
CA LEU A 210 1.87 -13.58 5.10
C LEU A 210 1.90 -14.84 5.98
N GLY A 211 0.73 -15.38 6.32
CA GLY A 211 0.64 -16.62 7.10
C GLY A 211 1.24 -17.83 6.38
N ASP A 212 1.14 -17.89 5.04
CA ASP A 212 1.75 -18.96 4.26
C ASP A 212 3.28 -18.77 4.14
N LEU A 213 3.76 -17.53 3.96
CA LEU A 213 5.19 -17.21 3.98
C LEU A 213 5.85 -17.56 5.32
N THR A 214 5.18 -17.28 6.45
CA THR A 214 5.71 -17.66 7.78
C THR A 214 5.89 -19.17 7.92
N LYS A 215 4.96 -19.99 7.39
CA LYS A 215 5.11 -21.45 7.41
C LYS A 215 6.28 -21.91 6.53
N GLU A 216 6.45 -21.30 5.36
CA GLU A 216 7.57 -21.61 4.46
C GLU A 216 8.92 -21.27 5.11
N GLU A 217 9.00 -20.12 5.80
CA GLU A 217 10.17 -19.71 6.58
C GLU A 217 10.52 -20.73 7.67
N GLU A 218 9.53 -21.20 8.44
CA GLU A 218 9.72 -22.24 9.46
C GLU A 218 10.24 -23.56 8.85
N GLU A 219 9.70 -23.98 7.70
CA GLU A 219 10.14 -25.19 7.02
C GLU A 219 11.58 -25.07 6.49
N LEU A 220 11.93 -23.93 5.90
CA LEU A 220 13.28 -23.65 5.44
C LEU A 220 14.28 -23.62 6.60
N ASN A 221 13.91 -23.03 7.73
CA ASN A 221 14.75 -23.00 8.92
C ASN A 221 15.00 -24.42 9.45
N LYS A 222 14.00 -25.30 9.46
CA LYS A 222 14.19 -26.72 9.82
C LYS A 222 15.18 -27.42 8.89
N LYS A 223 15.08 -27.21 7.58
CA LYS A 223 16.02 -27.77 6.59
C LYS A 223 17.44 -27.23 6.81
N LEU A 224 17.56 -25.95 7.16
CA LEU A 224 18.85 -25.33 7.47
C LEU A 224 19.53 -26.00 8.66
N GLU A 225 18.79 -26.24 9.75
CA GLU A 225 19.33 -26.92 10.93
C GLU A 225 19.73 -28.38 10.64
N GLU A 226 18.96 -29.09 9.82
CA GLU A 226 19.33 -30.43 9.36
C GLU A 226 20.65 -30.41 8.55
N VAL A 227 20.80 -29.45 7.62
CA VAL A 227 22.02 -29.29 6.83
C VAL A 227 23.22 -28.94 7.72
N LYS A 228 23.05 -28.07 8.72
CA LYS A 228 24.09 -27.75 9.70
C LYS A 228 24.55 -28.99 10.45
N SER A 229 23.62 -29.79 10.96
CA SER A 229 23.95 -31.05 11.67
C SER A 229 24.70 -32.04 10.77
N ARG A 230 24.28 -32.20 9.51
CA ARG A 230 24.99 -33.05 8.53
C ARG A 230 26.41 -32.56 8.28
N ARG A 231 26.62 -31.24 8.19
CA ARG A 231 27.95 -30.64 8.02
C ARG A 231 28.85 -30.90 9.23
N GLU A 232 28.33 -30.73 10.45
CA GLU A 232 29.08 -31.01 11.68
C GLU A 232 29.52 -32.47 11.74
N LYS A 233 28.61 -33.40 11.43
CA LYS A 233 28.95 -34.82 11.35
C LYS A 233 30.07 -35.08 10.34
N LEU A 234 29.98 -34.49 9.15
CA LEU A 234 31.01 -34.66 8.11
C LEU A 234 32.37 -34.14 8.55
N ILE A 235 32.41 -33.04 9.32
CA ILE A 235 33.66 -32.52 9.88
C ILE A 235 34.26 -33.52 10.87
N SER A 236 33.46 -34.07 11.79
CA SER A 236 33.92 -35.10 12.73
C SER A 236 34.41 -36.37 12.02
N ASP A 237 33.68 -36.85 11.01
CA ASP A 237 34.06 -38.01 10.22
C ASP A 237 35.41 -37.75 9.49
N TRP A 238 35.62 -36.53 8.99
CA TRP A 238 36.87 -36.15 8.34
C TRP A 238 38.05 -36.06 9.33
N GLU A 239 37.83 -35.55 10.53
CA GLU A 239 38.83 -35.53 11.59
C GLU A 239 39.28 -36.95 11.97
N ILE A 240 38.35 -37.90 12.09
CA ILE A 240 38.67 -39.32 12.35
C ILE A 240 39.52 -39.89 11.21
N LEU A 241 39.10 -39.68 9.96
CA LEU A 241 39.81 -40.18 8.77
C LEU A 241 41.24 -39.62 8.70
N MET A 242 41.44 -38.35 9.07
CA MET A 242 42.76 -37.71 9.12
C MET A 242 43.69 -38.41 10.11
N VAL A 243 43.18 -38.77 11.30
CA VAL A 243 43.94 -39.51 12.31
C VAL A 243 44.30 -40.91 11.81
N GLU A 244 43.32 -41.66 11.32
CA GLU A 244 43.54 -43.01 10.77
C GLU A 244 44.55 -43.01 9.62
N SER A 245 44.51 -41.98 8.75
CA SER A 245 45.45 -41.81 7.64
C SER A 245 46.88 -41.58 8.13
N GLU A 246 47.09 -40.72 9.13
CA GLU A 246 48.44 -40.50 9.69
C GLU A 246 48.97 -41.73 10.44
N GLU A 247 48.11 -42.47 11.15
CA GLU A 247 48.46 -43.75 11.77
C GLU A 247 48.88 -44.79 10.72
N ALA A 248 48.10 -44.95 9.65
CA ALA A 248 48.40 -45.89 8.56
C ALA A 248 49.72 -45.55 7.86
N LYS A 249 49.98 -44.26 7.63
CA LYS A 249 51.24 -43.76 7.05
C LYS A 249 52.44 -44.04 7.95
N SER A 250 52.32 -43.83 9.27
CA SER A 250 53.35 -44.18 10.24
C SER A 250 53.60 -45.69 10.25
N GLY A 251 52.53 -46.49 10.24
CA GLY A 251 52.58 -47.95 10.15
C GLY A 251 53.30 -48.45 8.89
N HIS A 252 52.97 -47.89 7.73
CA HIS A 252 53.61 -48.19 6.45
C HIS A 252 55.11 -47.94 6.50
N LYS A 253 55.53 -46.76 6.97
CA LYS A 253 56.94 -46.39 7.12
C LYS A 253 57.69 -47.36 8.04
N GLY A 254 57.06 -47.78 9.13
CA GLY A 254 57.62 -48.80 10.03
C GLY A 254 57.78 -50.16 9.34
N GLN A 255 56.81 -50.54 8.50
CA GLN A 255 56.84 -51.79 7.75
C GLN A 255 57.90 -51.78 6.65
N GLU A 256 58.05 -50.69 5.89
CA GLU A 256 59.10 -50.52 4.88
C GLU A 256 60.49 -50.76 5.49
N LYS A 257 60.75 -50.19 6.68
CA LYS A 257 62.02 -50.41 7.39
C LYS A 257 62.25 -51.89 7.72
N LYS A 258 61.23 -52.58 8.23
CA LYS A 258 61.31 -54.02 8.53
C LYS A 258 61.56 -54.86 7.28
N VAL A 259 60.92 -54.51 6.16
CA VAL A 259 61.13 -55.17 4.87
C VAL A 259 62.57 -54.97 4.40
N ALA A 260 63.08 -53.75 4.43
CA ALA A 260 64.48 -53.47 4.07
C ALA A 260 65.48 -54.25 4.93
N GLU A 261 65.25 -54.35 6.25
CA GLU A 261 66.07 -55.17 7.14
C GLU A 261 65.99 -56.67 6.81
N ALA A 262 64.80 -57.17 6.46
CA ALA A 262 64.59 -58.56 6.07
C ALA A 262 65.24 -58.89 4.71
N GLU A 263 65.18 -57.98 3.75
CA GLU A 263 65.84 -58.09 2.45
C GLU A 263 67.37 -58.17 2.61
N GLU A 264 67.95 -57.33 3.46
CA GLU A 264 69.39 -57.37 3.75
C GLU A 264 69.79 -58.68 4.44
N LYS A 265 68.98 -59.17 5.41
CA LYS A 265 69.20 -60.48 6.04
C LYS A 265 69.13 -61.62 5.01
N LYS A 266 68.18 -61.56 4.08
CA LYS A 266 68.06 -62.51 2.98
C LYS A 266 69.30 -62.49 2.09
N ARG A 267 69.77 -61.30 1.68
CA ARG A 267 70.99 -61.13 0.88
C ARG A 267 72.21 -61.78 1.55
N ILE A 268 72.40 -61.54 2.85
CA ILE A 268 73.50 -62.16 3.63
C ILE A 268 73.34 -63.69 3.69
N ALA A 269 72.12 -64.20 3.86
CA ALA A 269 71.87 -65.64 3.90
C ALA A 269 72.15 -66.32 2.55
N GLU A 270 71.76 -65.70 1.44
CA GLU A 270 72.05 -66.17 0.08
C GLU A 270 73.56 -66.20 -0.23
N GLU A 271 74.30 -65.20 0.23
CA GLU A 271 75.78 -65.19 0.12
C GLU A 271 76.40 -66.36 0.91
N ARG A 272 75.93 -66.59 2.15
CA ARG A 272 76.37 -67.73 2.98
C ARG A 272 76.06 -69.06 2.30
N MET A 273 74.86 -69.22 1.74
CA MET A 273 74.47 -70.41 1.01
C MET A 273 75.38 -70.65 -0.20
N SER A 274 75.65 -69.61 -0.99
CA SER A 274 76.56 -69.70 -2.15
C SER A 274 77.96 -70.15 -1.76
N ARG A 275 78.52 -69.60 -0.67
CA ARG A 275 79.83 -70.04 -0.13
C ARG A 275 79.80 -71.50 0.32
N SER A 276 78.74 -71.93 0.99
CA SER A 276 78.56 -73.31 1.42
C SER A 276 78.46 -74.27 0.22
N THR A 277 77.69 -73.91 -0.82
CA THR A 277 77.58 -74.69 -2.06
C THR A 277 78.92 -74.80 -2.79
N ALA A 278 79.71 -73.72 -2.84
CA ALA A 278 81.06 -73.75 -3.41
C ALA A 278 82.00 -74.66 -2.61
N ALA A 279 82.02 -74.53 -1.28
CA ALA A 279 82.81 -75.39 -0.40
C ALA A 279 82.42 -76.88 -0.54
N TRP A 280 81.12 -77.16 -0.59
CA TRP A 280 80.59 -78.51 -0.81
C TRP A 280 81.00 -79.07 -2.18
N SER A 281 80.93 -78.26 -3.23
CA SER A 281 81.37 -78.67 -4.58
C SER A 281 82.87 -79.00 -4.61
N ASN A 282 83.70 -78.19 -3.95
CA ASN A 282 85.13 -78.46 -3.80
C ASN A 282 85.39 -79.76 -3.04
N LEU A 283 84.66 -80.01 -1.95
CA LEU A 283 84.76 -81.26 -1.19
C LEU A 283 84.36 -82.45 -2.06
N LYS A 284 83.29 -82.33 -2.85
CA LYS A 284 82.86 -83.36 -3.79
C LYS A 284 83.91 -83.67 -4.86
N MET A 285 84.67 -82.68 -5.33
CA MET A 285 85.80 -82.92 -6.27
C MET A 285 87.00 -83.62 -5.61
N LEU A 286 87.20 -83.45 -4.30
CA LEU A 286 88.33 -84.08 -3.58
C LEU A 286 88.06 -85.55 -3.24
N PHE A 287 86.80 -85.94 -3.09
CA PHE A 287 86.39 -87.26 -2.61
C PHE A 287 85.47 -88.05 -3.56
N GLY A 288 85.12 -87.49 -4.71
CA GLY A 288 84.35 -88.16 -5.77
C GLY A 288 85.19 -88.30 -7.02
#